data_AF-A0A4Q7ZTA9-F1
#
_entry.id   AF-A0A4Q7ZTA9-F1
#
_cell.length_a   1.000
_cell.length_b   1.000
_cell.length_c   1.000
_cell.angle_alpha   90.00
_cell.angle_beta   90.00
_cell.angle_gamma   90.00
#
_symmetry.space_group_name_H-M   'P 1'
#
loop_
_entity.id
_entity.type
_entity.pdbx_description
1 polymer ?
#
loop_
_entity_poly.entity_id
_entity_poly.type
_entity_poly.pdbx_seq_one_letter_code
_entity_poly.pdbx_strand_id
1 'polypeptide(L)'
;MIALRLYRLLPKSHRLRMLEVLPPHRQLWLVRRLTRQRALGRPAQPGALIRARDRGRTIRARVVNDMTPAAAWRQNLDVVTGALDRAGIDYFCVRPLQHTHSVVAVNATDSKRTLDALRTDEQLRGAQVLVGRIDDEGFRAGRHLRNGIQVHFPITDPRGTTVLGSGSACEIELWREVPSQLGEPATIVGPRRNRVASTLPLQGEPAQVEAAALNSMLPPDGGARYRSRSEFAVPLPDDVRFPIDAVFTWVDGDDPDWRERKNAALTAFGHQKINTIATNHSRFISRDELKYALRSIVSFAPWIRHIYLVTDDQIPPWLDASAPGLTVVSHRELFGDTGVLPTFNSHAIESRLHLIPGLAEHFIYFNDDMFIGRPIAPTAFFHANGIAKFFLSSAQLEAGPATIYDAPVTAAGKNNRRHILERFGRAISQKMQHVPYPLQKSVLQEIEDTYSEDVLQTASHPFRHPEDLSIPSSLQHYWSYLTGRAVPGQIKYTYADLAHPSTPVQLAFLLARRHCDVFCLNDTDSATVALGEQEAMMEGFLPQYFPFRSPFELPDDVAAARAEFSATELARAGRAGQPVLPRQLAAAAAETRSATPSTVDESPGRGETGSRRQKQESA
;
A
#
# COMPACT_ATOMS: atom_id res chain seq x y z
N MET A 1 -5.13 35.00 3.19
CA MET A 1 -5.78 34.04 4.12
C MET A 1 -7.30 34.06 4.05
N ILE A 2 -7.93 35.21 3.78
CA ILE A 2 -9.39 35.38 3.68
C ILE A 2 -9.98 34.56 2.51
N ALA A 3 -9.35 34.59 1.33
CA ALA A 3 -9.81 33.84 0.16
C ALA A 3 -9.84 32.30 0.35
N LEU A 4 -8.90 31.71 1.10
CA LEU A 4 -8.86 30.26 1.38
C LEU A 4 -9.97 29.84 2.36
N ARG A 5 -10.30 30.70 3.34
CA ARG A 5 -11.41 30.47 4.26
C ARG A 5 -12.76 30.59 3.55
N LEU A 6 -12.93 31.60 2.70
CA LEU A 6 -14.12 31.77 1.86
C LEU A 6 -14.29 30.61 0.86
N TYR A 7 -13.23 30.20 0.17
CA TYR A 7 -13.26 29.04 -0.71
C TYR A 7 -13.67 27.76 0.05
N ARG A 8 -13.15 27.53 1.27
CA ARG A 8 -13.51 26.37 2.10
C ARG A 8 -14.93 26.36 2.64
N LEU A 9 -15.58 27.52 2.73
CA LEU A 9 -16.98 27.65 3.13
C LEU A 9 -17.95 27.31 1.98
N LEU A 10 -17.47 27.28 0.74
CA LEU A 10 -18.29 26.93 -0.41
C LEU A 10 -18.55 25.41 -0.50
N PRO A 11 -19.78 25.00 -0.87
CA PRO A 11 -20.08 23.61 -1.23
C PRO A 11 -19.11 23.07 -2.30
N LYS A 12 -18.82 21.77 -2.27
CA LYS A 12 -17.86 21.12 -3.19
C LYS A 12 -18.16 21.43 -4.66
N SER A 13 -19.44 21.43 -5.05
CA SER A 13 -19.90 21.78 -6.40
C SER A 13 -19.55 23.20 -6.83
N HIS A 14 -19.62 24.16 -5.92
CA HIS A 14 -19.36 25.58 -6.21
C HIS A 14 -17.86 25.87 -6.27
N ARG A 15 -17.07 25.19 -5.44
CA ARG A 15 -15.61 25.23 -5.50
C ARG A 15 -15.05 24.72 -6.82
N LEU A 16 -15.64 23.64 -7.36
CA LEU A 16 -15.25 23.06 -8.64
C LEU A 16 -15.62 23.97 -9.80
N ARG A 17 -16.85 24.52 -9.82
CA ARG A 17 -17.26 25.53 -10.81
C ARG A 17 -16.38 26.79 -10.82
N MET A 18 -15.95 27.29 -9.65
CA MET A 18 -15.03 28.45 -9.62
C MET A 18 -13.63 28.12 -10.18
N LEU A 19 -13.19 26.87 -10.08
CA LEU A 19 -11.92 26.44 -10.67
C LEU A 19 -12.02 26.32 -12.18
N GLU A 20 -13.15 25.82 -12.70
CA GLU A 20 -13.43 25.70 -14.15
C GLU A 20 -13.44 27.06 -14.87
N VAL A 21 -13.72 28.16 -14.16
CA VAL A 21 -13.67 29.54 -14.71
C VAL A 21 -12.23 30.07 -14.83
N LEU A 22 -11.27 29.50 -14.12
CA LEU A 22 -9.87 29.92 -14.20
C LEU A 22 -9.17 29.24 -15.38
N PRO A 23 -8.29 29.95 -16.11
CA PRO A 23 -7.40 29.31 -17.08
C PRO A 23 -6.58 28.18 -16.43
N PRO A 24 -6.30 27.06 -17.13
CA PRO A 24 -5.61 25.89 -16.56
C PRO A 24 -4.31 26.22 -15.81
N HIS A 25 -3.50 27.13 -16.36
CA HIS A 25 -2.26 27.60 -15.72
C HIS A 25 -2.47 28.32 -14.37
N ARG A 26 -3.63 28.97 -14.17
CA ARG A 26 -4.02 29.60 -12.89
C ARG A 26 -4.67 28.63 -11.92
N GLN A 27 -5.28 27.55 -12.42
CA GLN A 27 -5.83 26.47 -11.58
C GLN A 27 -4.70 25.78 -10.82
N LEU A 28 -3.63 25.34 -11.52
CA LEU A 28 -2.43 24.74 -10.91
C LEU A 28 -1.75 25.66 -9.89
N TRP A 29 -1.58 26.95 -10.22
CA TRP A 29 -1.02 27.94 -9.28
C TRP A 29 -1.91 28.11 -8.04
N LEU A 30 -3.22 28.23 -8.23
CA LEU A 30 -4.17 28.36 -7.13
C LEU A 30 -4.14 27.09 -6.27
N VAL A 31 -4.12 25.91 -6.86
CA VAL A 31 -4.01 24.62 -6.16
C VAL A 31 -2.74 24.52 -5.32
N ARG A 32 -1.56 24.81 -5.90
CA ARG A 32 -0.28 24.83 -5.16
C ARG A 32 -0.35 25.80 -3.98
N ARG A 33 -0.97 26.97 -4.18
CA ARG A 33 -1.15 27.99 -3.12
C ARG A 33 -2.19 27.59 -2.06
N LEU A 34 -3.31 26.96 -2.45
CA LEU A 34 -4.39 26.52 -1.56
C LEU A 34 -3.98 25.31 -0.71
N THR A 35 -3.14 24.43 -1.27
CA THR A 35 -2.65 23.20 -0.60
C THR A 35 -1.32 23.38 0.11
N ARG A 36 -0.65 24.52 -0.09
CA ARG A 36 0.70 24.80 0.43
C ARG A 36 1.71 23.72 0.04
N GLN A 37 1.54 23.10 -1.13
CA GLN A 37 2.59 22.27 -1.72
C GLN A 37 3.83 23.14 -1.86
N ARG A 38 4.84 22.87 -1.04
CA ARG A 38 6.16 23.45 -1.18
C ARG A 38 6.85 22.72 -2.33
N ALA A 39 7.68 23.43 -3.09
CA ALA A 39 8.66 22.74 -3.93
C ALA A 39 9.43 21.75 -3.05
N LEU A 40 9.59 20.53 -3.55
CA LEU A 40 10.32 19.49 -2.83
C LEU A 40 11.75 20.00 -2.65
N GLY A 41 12.16 20.18 -1.39
CA GLY A 41 13.54 20.55 -1.08
C GLY A 41 14.50 19.43 -1.44
N ARG A 42 15.81 19.71 -1.38
CA ARG A 42 16.82 18.65 -1.51
C ARG A 42 16.57 17.58 -0.44
N PRO A 43 16.63 16.28 -0.80
CA PRO A 43 16.46 15.21 0.17
C PRO A 43 17.56 15.29 1.23
N ALA A 44 17.16 15.19 2.48
CA ALA A 44 18.08 15.04 3.60
C ALA A 44 18.63 13.61 3.63
N GLN A 45 19.85 13.46 4.15
CA GLN A 45 20.46 12.14 4.31
C GLN A 45 19.73 11.31 5.38
N PRO A 46 19.59 9.99 5.19
CA PRO A 46 19.12 9.08 6.24
C PRO A 46 19.87 9.30 7.56
N GLY A 47 19.14 9.26 8.68
CA GLY A 47 19.66 9.53 10.02
C GLY A 47 19.65 11.01 10.43
N ALA A 48 19.56 11.95 9.49
CA ALA A 48 19.47 13.38 9.83
C ALA A 48 18.20 13.72 10.62
N LEU A 49 18.27 14.73 11.49
CA LEU A 49 17.12 15.26 12.22
C LEU A 49 16.63 16.55 11.57
N ILE A 50 15.48 16.50 10.91
CA ILE A 50 14.89 17.65 10.21
C ILE A 50 13.62 18.17 10.90
N ARG A 51 13.26 19.42 10.61
CA ARG A 51 12.02 20.02 11.12
C ARG A 51 10.83 19.57 10.25
N ALA A 52 9.87 18.87 10.86
CA ALA A 52 8.67 18.37 10.20
C ALA A 52 7.39 18.76 10.98
N ARG A 53 6.22 18.37 10.46
CA ARG A 53 4.93 18.59 11.13
C ARG A 53 4.22 17.29 11.43
N ASP A 54 3.85 17.09 12.68
CA ASP A 54 2.98 16.00 13.12
C ASP A 54 1.70 16.58 13.74
N ARG A 55 0.54 16.21 13.20
CA ARG A 55 -0.79 16.72 13.61
C ARG A 55 -0.84 18.23 13.90
N GLY A 56 -0.14 19.02 13.07
CA GLY A 56 -0.09 20.49 13.17
C GLY A 56 0.97 21.06 14.11
N ARG A 57 1.67 20.22 14.88
CA ARG A 57 2.79 20.62 15.75
C ARG A 57 4.11 20.50 15.00
N THR A 58 5.01 21.44 15.26
CA THR A 58 6.37 21.41 14.68
C THR A 58 7.24 20.52 15.55
N ILE A 59 7.89 19.53 14.96
CA ILE A 59 8.76 18.57 15.66
C ILE A 59 10.08 18.38 14.91
N ARG A 60 11.07 17.78 15.58
CA ARG A 60 12.27 17.24 14.91
C ARG A 60 12.03 15.75 14.66
N ALA A 61 12.11 15.34 13.41
CA ALA A 61 11.91 13.95 12.99
C ALA A 61 13.19 13.41 12.35
N ARG A 62 13.49 12.14 12.63
CA ARG A 62 14.61 11.42 12.03
C ARG A 62 14.25 10.99 10.62
N VAL A 63 15.14 11.24 9.68
CA VAL A 63 14.99 10.86 8.28
C VAL A 63 15.29 9.37 8.11
N VAL A 64 14.39 8.65 7.44
CA VAL A 64 14.57 7.26 7.03
C VAL A 64 14.03 7.06 5.62
N ASN A 65 14.50 6.04 4.91
CA ASN A 65 14.09 5.77 3.53
C ASN A 65 12.92 4.78 3.45
N ASP A 66 12.81 3.91 4.43
CA ASP A 66 12.04 2.68 4.42
C ASP A 66 11.35 2.51 5.77
N MET A 67 10.18 3.14 5.90
CA MET A 67 9.35 2.99 7.10
C MET A 67 7.88 2.92 6.72
N THR A 68 7.16 2.05 7.42
CA THR A 68 5.72 1.90 7.25
C THR A 68 5.01 2.25 8.57
N PRO A 69 3.73 2.65 8.54
CA PRO A 69 2.91 2.76 9.74
C PRO A 69 2.95 1.52 10.64
N ALA A 70 2.98 0.32 10.05
CA ALA A 70 3.08 -0.96 10.76
C ALA A 70 4.44 -1.15 11.44
N ALA A 71 5.53 -0.84 10.75
CA ALA A 71 6.88 -0.90 11.34
C ALA A 71 7.07 0.14 12.44
N ALA A 72 6.55 1.36 12.27
CA ALA A 72 6.57 2.39 13.31
C ALA A 72 5.73 2.00 14.54
N TRP A 73 4.55 1.41 14.33
CA TRP A 73 3.72 0.83 15.40
C TRP A 73 4.50 -0.22 16.19
N ARG A 74 5.17 -1.15 15.49
CA ARG A 74 5.95 -2.24 16.09
C ARG A 74 7.14 -1.70 16.87
N GLN A 75 7.95 -0.84 16.25
CA GLN A 75 9.09 -0.19 16.88
C GLN A 75 8.70 0.52 18.19
N ASN A 76 7.61 1.28 18.17
CA ASN A 76 7.15 2.00 19.36
C ASN A 76 6.70 1.04 20.46
N LEU A 77 6.02 -0.06 20.11
CA LEU A 77 5.60 -1.07 21.08
C LEU A 77 6.80 -1.81 21.68
N ASP A 78 7.69 -2.33 20.84
CA ASP A 78 8.86 -3.13 21.26
C ASP A 78 9.74 -2.38 22.27
N VAL A 79 10.01 -1.10 22.00
CA VAL A 79 10.86 -0.29 22.88
C VAL A 79 10.15 0.04 24.18
N VAL A 80 8.83 0.30 24.15
CA VAL A 80 8.05 0.55 25.38
C VAL A 80 7.99 -0.70 26.24
N THR A 81 7.62 -1.86 25.68
CA THR A 81 7.52 -3.11 26.43
C THR A 81 8.88 -3.51 27.00
N GLY A 82 9.95 -3.37 26.21
CA GLY A 82 11.32 -3.62 26.67
C GLY A 82 11.75 -2.71 27.82
N ALA A 83 11.35 -1.43 27.82
CA ALA A 83 11.64 -0.50 28.92
C ALA A 83 10.88 -0.89 30.20
N LEU A 84 9.63 -1.34 30.08
CA LEU A 84 8.84 -1.83 31.21
C LEU A 84 9.42 -3.12 31.80
N ASP A 85 9.84 -4.05 30.94
CA ASP A 85 10.50 -5.32 31.34
C ASP A 85 11.78 -5.04 32.13
N ARG A 86 12.66 -4.16 31.62
CA ARG A 86 13.90 -3.76 32.30
C ARG A 86 13.66 -3.08 33.66
N ALA A 87 12.55 -2.36 33.79
CA ALA A 87 12.17 -1.68 35.03
C ALA A 87 11.40 -2.58 36.03
N GLY A 88 11.11 -3.83 35.65
CA GLY A 88 10.29 -4.74 36.45
C GLY A 88 8.89 -4.18 36.73
N ILE A 89 8.28 -3.57 35.72
CA ILE A 89 6.92 -3.01 35.81
C ILE A 89 5.97 -3.99 35.12
N ASP A 90 4.91 -4.38 35.82
CA ASP A 90 3.93 -5.30 35.27
C ASP A 90 3.03 -4.62 34.23
N TYR A 91 2.80 -5.32 33.12
CA TYR A 91 1.96 -4.81 32.03
C TYR A 91 1.32 -5.91 31.21
N PHE A 92 0.31 -5.54 30.43
CA PHE A 92 -0.26 -6.39 29.39
C PHE A 92 -0.66 -5.54 28.18
N CYS A 93 -0.44 -6.06 26.96
CA CYS A 93 -0.92 -5.42 25.74
C CYS A 93 -2.44 -5.55 25.61
N VAL A 94 -3.10 -4.52 25.10
CA VAL A 94 -4.56 -4.46 24.95
C VAL A 94 -4.92 -4.44 23.46
N ARG A 95 -6.09 -4.99 23.09
CA ARG A 95 -6.66 -4.89 21.73
C ARG A 95 -7.49 -3.60 21.59
N PRO A 96 -6.95 -2.50 21.02
CA PRO A 96 -7.69 -1.24 20.90
C PRO A 96 -8.84 -1.33 19.89
N LEU A 97 -9.81 -0.42 20.02
CA LEU A 97 -10.83 -0.22 18.99
C LEU A 97 -10.25 0.42 17.70
N GLN A 98 -9.17 1.19 17.83
CA GLN A 98 -8.49 1.84 16.70
C GLN A 98 -7.15 1.15 16.43
N HIS A 99 -6.86 0.88 15.16
CA HIS A 99 -5.68 0.13 14.75
C HIS A 99 -4.40 0.99 14.57
N THR A 100 -4.48 2.31 14.72
CA THR A 100 -3.34 3.19 14.43
C THR A 100 -2.30 3.23 15.56
N HIS A 101 -2.69 2.95 16.80
CA HIS A 101 -1.81 3.00 17.98
C HIS A 101 -1.67 1.61 18.61
N SER A 102 -0.54 1.33 19.25
CA SER A 102 -0.42 0.18 20.15
C SER A 102 -0.86 0.59 21.55
N VAL A 103 -1.33 -0.37 22.35
CA VAL A 103 -1.84 -0.10 23.70
C VAL A 103 -1.25 -1.06 24.70
N VAL A 104 -0.72 -0.50 25.79
CA VAL A 104 -0.18 -1.23 26.94
C VAL A 104 -0.92 -0.78 28.19
N ALA A 105 -1.43 -1.71 28.98
CA ALA A 105 -2.02 -1.44 30.28
C ALA A 105 -0.97 -1.61 31.38
N VAL A 106 -0.91 -0.64 32.29
CA VAL A 106 -0.09 -0.68 33.50
C VAL A 106 -0.96 -0.31 34.69
N ASN A 107 -0.67 -0.86 35.87
CA ASN A 107 -1.39 -0.49 37.09
C ASN A 107 -1.15 1.00 37.42
N ALA A 108 -2.23 1.73 37.76
CA ALA A 108 -2.16 3.14 38.10
C ALA A 108 -1.22 3.43 39.30
N THR A 109 -1.03 2.48 40.20
CA THR A 109 -0.07 2.58 41.33
C THR A 109 1.38 2.69 40.85
N ASP A 110 1.72 2.09 39.70
CA ASP A 110 3.06 2.14 39.08
C ASP A 110 3.26 3.34 38.15
N SER A 111 2.31 4.28 38.10
CA SER A 111 2.34 5.44 37.18
C SER A 111 3.63 6.26 37.23
N LYS A 112 4.16 6.54 38.43
CA LYS A 112 5.41 7.29 38.60
C LYS A 112 6.62 6.49 38.14
N ARG A 113 6.73 5.22 38.58
CA ARG A 113 7.80 4.29 38.18
C ARG A 113 7.84 4.13 36.66
N THR A 114 6.68 4.01 36.04
CA THR A 114 6.51 3.91 34.59
C THR A 114 7.04 5.14 33.87
N LEU A 115 6.62 6.34 34.30
CA LEU A 115 7.06 7.57 33.68
C LEU A 115 8.58 7.78 33.82
N ASP A 116 9.13 7.46 34.98
CA ASP A 116 10.57 7.58 35.24
C ASP A 116 11.34 6.60 34.35
N ALA A 117 10.95 5.32 34.29
CA ALA A 117 11.55 4.31 33.41
C ALA A 117 11.56 4.73 31.94
N LEU A 118 10.43 5.23 31.42
CA LEU A 118 10.34 5.67 30.02
C LEU A 118 11.22 6.88 29.69
N ARG A 119 11.55 7.71 30.69
CA ARG A 119 12.38 8.91 30.50
C ARG A 119 13.86 8.64 30.63
N THR A 120 14.24 7.62 31.39
CA THR A 120 15.64 7.29 31.67
C THR A 120 16.17 6.15 30.79
N ASP A 121 15.28 5.36 30.17
CA ASP A 121 15.69 4.25 29.31
C ASP A 121 16.46 4.74 28.06
N GLU A 122 17.64 4.16 27.85
CA GLU A 122 18.53 4.56 26.76
C GLU A 122 17.96 4.26 25.38
N GLN A 123 17.17 3.19 25.22
CA GLN A 123 16.56 2.83 23.95
C GLN A 123 15.44 3.80 23.55
N LEU A 124 14.89 4.55 24.51
CA LEU A 124 13.91 5.62 24.29
C LEU A 124 14.57 6.98 24.00
N ARG A 125 15.90 7.05 23.88
CA ARG A 125 16.58 8.29 23.52
C ARG A 125 16.12 8.78 22.13
N GLY A 126 15.53 9.97 22.11
CA GLY A 126 14.98 10.58 20.88
C GLY A 126 13.49 10.27 20.64
N ALA A 127 12.86 9.43 21.47
CA ALA A 127 11.41 9.32 21.51
C ALA A 127 10.77 10.57 22.13
N GLN A 128 9.53 10.84 21.75
CA GLN A 128 8.64 11.79 22.41
C GLN A 128 7.84 11.03 23.47
N VAL A 129 8.04 11.37 24.74
CA VAL A 129 7.26 10.85 25.87
C VAL A 129 6.31 11.94 26.35
N LEU A 130 5.05 11.82 25.97
CA LEU A 130 3.99 12.77 26.32
C LEU A 130 3.12 12.19 27.44
N VAL A 131 2.73 13.04 28.38
CA VAL A 131 1.77 12.67 29.45
C VAL A 131 0.45 13.37 29.22
N GLY A 132 -0.65 12.79 29.70
CA GLY A 132 -1.94 13.43 29.57
C GLY A 132 -3.11 12.58 30.01
N ARG A 133 -4.23 12.75 29.28
CA ARG A 133 -5.48 12.02 29.48
C ARG A 133 -5.75 11.12 28.27
N ILE A 134 -6.20 9.89 28.52
CA ILE A 134 -6.76 8.97 27.53
C ILE A 134 -8.22 8.69 27.92
N ASP A 135 -9.08 8.66 26.91
CA ASP A 135 -10.46 8.17 26.96
C ASP A 135 -10.88 7.72 25.55
N ASP A 136 -12.17 7.44 25.37
CA ASP A 136 -12.75 6.98 24.08
C ASP A 136 -12.53 7.97 22.91
N GLU A 137 -12.26 9.24 23.19
CA GLU A 137 -11.93 10.24 22.15
C GLU A 137 -10.44 10.22 21.76
N GLY A 138 -9.62 9.46 22.49
CA GLY A 138 -8.18 9.30 22.25
C GLY A 138 -7.28 10.07 23.22
N PHE A 139 -5.97 10.02 22.98
CA PHE A 139 -4.98 10.67 23.81
C PHE A 139 -4.96 12.20 23.64
N ARG A 140 -4.94 12.92 24.76
CA ARG A 140 -4.76 14.37 24.85
C ARG A 140 -3.58 14.70 25.74
N ALA A 141 -2.50 15.21 25.12
CA ALA A 141 -1.32 15.69 25.84
C ALA A 141 -1.67 16.83 26.80
N GLY A 142 -1.12 16.78 28.01
CA GLY A 142 -1.27 17.79 29.06
C GLY A 142 0.03 18.04 29.79
N ARG A 143 0.01 18.96 30.77
CA ARG A 143 1.18 19.27 31.61
C ARG A 143 1.43 18.23 32.70
N HIS A 144 0.39 17.50 33.10
CA HIS A 144 0.42 16.54 34.20
C HIS A 144 -0.07 15.18 33.70
N LEU A 145 0.55 14.13 34.23
CA LEU A 145 0.07 12.76 34.05
C LEU A 145 -1.28 12.60 34.75
N ARG A 146 -2.30 12.18 34.01
CA ARG A 146 -3.61 11.83 34.58
C ARG A 146 -3.81 10.32 34.55
N ASN A 147 -4.02 9.77 33.37
CA ASN A 147 -4.31 8.34 33.18
C ASN A 147 -3.68 7.77 31.90
N GLY A 148 -2.81 8.52 31.23
CA GLY A 148 -2.22 8.08 29.97
C GLY A 148 -0.85 8.69 29.67
N ILE A 149 -0.01 7.87 29.05
CA ILE A 149 1.30 8.23 28.51
C ILE A 149 1.31 7.83 27.03
N GLN A 150 1.90 8.65 26.17
CA GLN A 150 2.08 8.34 24.75
C GLN A 150 3.55 8.43 24.39
N VAL A 151 4.07 7.37 23.78
CA VAL A 151 5.48 7.23 23.38
C VAL A 151 5.57 6.98 21.89
N HIS A 152 6.37 7.76 21.18
CA HIS A 152 6.65 7.52 19.76
C HIS A 152 8.00 8.09 19.34
N PHE A 153 8.62 7.47 18.33
CA PHE A 153 9.73 8.07 17.60
C PHE A 153 9.21 8.90 16.41
N PRO A 154 9.51 10.22 16.37
CA PRO A 154 9.25 11.01 15.18
C PRO A 154 10.13 10.59 14.00
N ILE A 155 9.50 10.06 12.95
CA ILE A 155 10.17 9.58 11.75
C ILE A 155 9.57 10.26 10.52
N THR A 156 10.40 10.58 9.54
CA THR A 156 9.96 11.21 8.30
C THR A 156 10.78 10.75 7.10
N ASP A 157 10.24 10.93 5.90
CA ASP A 157 10.94 10.66 4.66
C ASP A 157 12.05 11.72 4.40
N PRO A 158 12.97 11.48 3.44
CA PRO A 158 14.04 12.42 3.11
C PRO A 158 13.61 13.85 2.80
N ARG A 159 12.37 14.07 2.35
CA ARG A 159 11.86 15.39 1.99
C ARG A 159 10.97 16.00 3.08
N GLY A 160 10.75 15.30 4.19
CA GLY A 160 9.95 15.79 5.32
C GLY A 160 8.47 15.96 5.00
N THR A 161 7.97 15.23 4.00
CA THR A 161 6.60 15.39 3.45
C THR A 161 5.58 14.59 4.23
N THR A 162 5.98 13.43 4.74
CA THR A 162 5.17 12.50 5.51
C THR A 162 5.88 12.19 6.82
N VAL A 163 5.14 12.29 7.92
CA VAL A 163 5.65 12.03 9.26
C VAL A 163 4.90 10.86 9.87
N LEU A 164 5.64 9.85 10.31
CA LEU A 164 5.17 8.79 11.18
C LEU A 164 5.57 9.20 12.60
N GLY A 165 4.58 9.63 13.38
CA GLY A 165 4.78 10.22 14.70
C GLY A 165 3.70 9.76 15.68
N SER A 166 3.02 10.72 16.32
CA SER A 166 1.96 10.44 17.28
C SER A 166 0.82 9.58 16.74
N GLY A 167 0.64 9.51 15.41
CA GLY A 167 -0.34 8.64 14.77
C GLY A 167 -0.01 7.15 14.78
N SER A 168 1.22 6.76 15.13
CA SER A 168 1.67 5.37 15.26
C SER A 168 2.21 5.06 16.66
N ALA A 169 1.85 5.90 17.64
CA ALA A 169 2.40 5.83 18.99
C ALA A 169 1.99 4.56 19.75
N CYS A 170 2.80 4.23 20.76
CA CYS A 170 2.40 3.33 21.84
C CYS A 170 1.75 4.15 22.95
N GLU A 171 0.51 3.85 23.27
CA GLU A 171 -0.27 4.46 24.33
C GLU A 171 -0.28 3.55 25.56
N ILE A 172 0.19 4.08 26.69
CA ILE A 172 0.18 3.38 27.96
C ILE A 172 -1.00 3.90 28.76
N GLU A 173 -1.90 3.00 29.10
CA GLU A 173 -3.10 3.27 29.88
C GLU A 173 -2.87 2.91 31.35
N LEU A 174 -3.20 3.83 32.24
CA LEU A 174 -3.14 3.58 33.68
C LEU A 174 -4.47 2.97 34.14
N TRP A 175 -4.47 1.66 34.35
CA TRP A 175 -5.63 0.87 34.76
C TRP A 175 -5.77 0.90 36.29
N ARG A 176 -7.01 0.98 36.77
CA ARG A 176 -7.31 1.08 38.21
C ARG A 176 -7.93 -0.20 38.72
N GLU A 177 -7.52 -0.60 39.91
CA GLU A 177 -8.16 -1.68 40.65
C GLU A 177 -9.50 -1.20 41.21
N VAL A 178 -10.50 -2.08 41.15
CA VAL A 178 -11.80 -1.93 41.76
C VAL A 178 -11.91 -3.05 42.80
N PRO A 179 -11.87 -2.73 44.10
CA PRO A 179 -11.95 -3.73 45.15
C PRO A 179 -13.25 -4.53 45.11
N SER A 180 -13.19 -5.76 45.62
CA SER A 180 -14.37 -6.62 45.84
C SER A 180 -15.41 -5.90 46.71
N GLN A 181 -16.68 -5.94 46.31
CA GLN A 181 -17.81 -5.46 47.09
C GLN A 181 -18.88 -6.55 47.16
N LEU A 182 -19.41 -6.81 48.37
CA LEU A 182 -20.60 -7.68 48.57
C LEU A 182 -20.49 -9.09 47.92
N GLY A 183 -19.30 -9.68 47.89
CA GLY A 183 -19.07 -11.02 47.32
C GLY A 183 -18.71 -11.03 45.84
N GLU A 184 -18.67 -9.88 45.16
CA GLU A 184 -18.15 -9.78 43.80
C GLU A 184 -16.61 -9.81 43.79
N PRO A 185 -15.97 -10.51 42.83
CA PRO A 185 -14.52 -10.53 42.73
C PRO A 185 -13.95 -9.15 42.40
N ALA A 186 -12.75 -8.86 42.90
CA ALA A 186 -12.04 -7.63 42.54
C ALA A 186 -11.72 -7.60 41.04
N THR A 187 -11.77 -6.41 40.44
CA THR A 187 -11.56 -6.21 38.99
C THR A 187 -10.53 -5.11 38.70
N ILE A 188 -10.09 -5.02 37.46
CA ILE A 188 -9.35 -3.88 36.91
C ILE A 188 -10.12 -3.25 35.77
N VAL A 189 -10.03 -1.92 35.67
CA VAL A 189 -10.76 -1.14 34.67
C VAL A 189 -9.83 -0.15 33.99
N GLY A 190 -9.86 -0.15 32.66
CA GLY A 190 -9.11 0.76 31.81
C GLY A 190 -9.78 2.13 31.67
N PRO A 191 -9.07 3.14 31.15
CA PRO A 191 -9.58 4.49 30.93
C PRO A 191 -10.52 4.62 29.71
N ARG A 192 -10.59 3.61 28.83
CA ARG A 192 -11.42 3.59 27.62
C ARG A 192 -11.86 2.17 27.24
N ARG A 193 -12.80 2.07 26.30
CA ARG A 193 -13.24 0.79 25.73
C ARG A 193 -12.16 0.13 24.86
N ASN A 194 -12.15 -1.20 24.85
CA ASN A 194 -11.31 -2.05 24.01
C ASN A 194 -12.18 -3.12 23.32
N ARG A 195 -11.58 -3.95 22.45
CA ARG A 195 -12.32 -4.96 21.66
C ARG A 195 -12.73 -6.22 22.45
N VAL A 196 -12.27 -6.39 23.69
CA VAL A 196 -12.42 -7.64 24.44
C VAL A 196 -13.38 -7.48 25.62
N ALA A 197 -13.09 -6.59 26.56
CA ALA A 197 -13.90 -6.45 27.77
C ALA A 197 -13.82 -5.05 28.40
N SER A 198 -14.93 -4.59 28.98
CA SER A 198 -14.99 -3.31 29.70
C SER A 198 -14.33 -3.36 31.08
N THR A 199 -14.34 -4.54 31.71
CA THR A 199 -13.72 -4.83 33.01
C THR A 199 -13.04 -6.20 32.92
N LEU A 200 -11.94 -6.37 33.66
CA LEU A 200 -11.22 -7.65 33.72
C LEU A 200 -11.09 -8.09 35.18
N PRO A 201 -11.02 -9.40 35.48
CA PRO A 201 -10.66 -9.87 36.80
C PRO A 201 -9.31 -9.29 37.27
N LEU A 202 -9.16 -8.97 38.55
CA LEU A 202 -7.91 -8.38 39.08
C LEU A 202 -6.72 -9.31 38.83
N GLN A 203 -6.89 -10.59 39.12
CA GLN A 203 -5.94 -11.64 38.74
C GLN A 203 -6.25 -12.11 37.32
N GLY A 204 -5.23 -12.22 36.47
CA GLY A 204 -5.39 -12.66 35.09
C GLY A 204 -4.26 -13.59 34.68
N GLU A 205 -4.59 -14.62 33.90
CA GLU A 205 -3.59 -15.55 33.36
C GLU A 205 -2.75 -14.84 32.29
N PRO A 206 -1.41 -14.77 32.46
CA PRO A 206 -0.53 -14.22 31.45
C PRO A 206 -0.60 -15.02 30.14
N ALA A 207 -0.57 -14.34 29.01
CA ALA A 207 -0.52 -14.97 27.70
C ALA A 207 0.44 -14.23 26.75
N GLN A 208 0.93 -14.94 25.73
CA GLN A 208 1.70 -14.36 24.64
C GLN A 208 0.81 -14.23 23.40
N VAL A 209 0.60 -12.99 22.94
CA VAL A 209 -0.34 -12.66 21.87
C VAL A 209 0.43 -12.17 20.66
N GLU A 210 0.10 -12.68 19.47
CA GLU A 210 0.71 -12.23 18.23
C GLU A 210 0.36 -10.78 17.90
N ALA A 211 1.29 -10.09 17.25
CA ALA A 211 1.09 -8.70 16.83
C ALA A 211 -0.22 -8.51 16.02
N ALA A 212 -0.53 -9.43 15.11
CA ALA A 212 -1.73 -9.38 14.27
C ALA A 212 -3.04 -9.53 15.05
N ALA A 213 -3.03 -10.23 16.18
CA ALA A 213 -4.19 -10.28 17.07
C ALA A 213 -4.38 -8.91 17.76
N LEU A 214 -3.31 -8.24 18.18
CA LEU A 214 -3.39 -6.88 18.74
C LEU A 214 -3.81 -5.83 17.70
N ASN A 215 -3.39 -6.01 16.46
CA ASN A 215 -3.65 -5.09 15.36
C ASN A 215 -3.85 -5.83 14.03
N SER A 216 -5.09 -5.91 13.57
CA SER A 216 -5.47 -6.62 12.33
C SER A 216 -4.91 -6.00 11.05
N MET A 217 -4.27 -4.83 11.11
CA MET A 217 -3.56 -4.25 9.97
C MET A 217 -2.14 -4.81 9.83
N LEU A 218 -1.65 -5.65 10.75
CA LEU A 218 -0.31 -6.25 10.70
C LEU A 218 -0.31 -7.61 9.99
N PRO A 219 0.84 -8.04 9.45
CA PRO A 219 0.99 -9.38 8.91
C PRO A 219 0.72 -10.47 9.95
N PRO A 220 -0.05 -11.53 9.64
CA PRO A 220 -0.34 -12.64 10.55
C PRO A 220 0.93 -13.36 11.00
N ASP A 221 1.85 -13.69 10.08
CA ASP A 221 3.07 -14.45 10.38
C ASP A 221 4.27 -13.57 10.77
N GLY A 222 4.03 -12.44 11.41
CA GLY A 222 5.05 -11.44 11.73
C GLY A 222 6.07 -11.83 12.81
N GLY A 223 5.95 -13.02 13.40
CA GLY A 223 6.83 -13.61 14.43
C GLY A 223 6.80 -12.95 15.81
N ALA A 224 6.46 -11.66 15.88
CA ALA A 224 6.44 -10.90 17.13
C ALA A 224 5.25 -11.28 18.01
N ARG A 225 5.55 -11.65 19.27
CA ARG A 225 4.57 -11.92 20.33
C ARG A 225 4.81 -10.99 21.50
N TYR A 226 3.71 -10.55 22.11
CA TYR A 226 3.72 -9.61 23.21
C TYR A 226 3.02 -10.18 24.42
N ARG A 227 3.54 -9.83 25.59
CA ARG A 227 2.91 -10.13 26.86
C ARG A 227 1.54 -9.47 26.93
N SER A 228 0.52 -10.27 27.18
CA SER A 228 -0.85 -9.84 27.41
C SER A 228 -1.52 -10.76 28.45
N ARG A 229 -2.86 -10.75 28.51
CA ARG A 229 -3.66 -11.70 29.27
C ARG A 229 -4.41 -12.66 28.34
N SER A 230 -4.79 -13.82 28.85
CA SER A 230 -5.51 -14.86 28.10
C SER A 230 -6.79 -14.35 27.45
N GLU A 231 -7.49 -13.37 28.05
CA GLU A 231 -8.70 -12.77 27.46
C GLU A 231 -8.41 -12.08 26.12
N PHE A 232 -7.21 -11.54 25.93
CA PHE A 232 -6.80 -10.89 24.68
C PHE A 232 -6.16 -11.84 23.67
N ALA A 233 -5.87 -13.08 24.06
CA ALA A 233 -5.29 -14.10 23.18
C ALA A 233 -6.33 -14.80 22.31
N VAL A 234 -7.61 -14.77 22.72
CA VAL A 234 -8.69 -15.44 22.00
C VAL A 234 -9.03 -14.65 20.71
N PRO A 235 -9.07 -15.32 19.55
CA PRO A 235 -9.51 -14.69 18.32
C PRO A 235 -10.96 -14.21 18.41
N LEU A 236 -11.24 -13.01 17.90
CA LEU A 236 -12.57 -12.44 17.85
C LEU A 236 -13.30 -12.86 16.56
N PRO A 237 -14.65 -12.84 16.55
CA PRO A 237 -15.44 -13.27 15.39
C PRO A 237 -15.16 -12.50 14.09
N ASP A 238 -14.64 -11.27 14.19
CA ASP A 238 -14.31 -10.39 13.08
C ASP A 238 -12.81 -10.37 12.73
N ASP A 239 -12.00 -11.24 13.34
CA ASP A 239 -10.59 -11.41 12.99
C ASP A 239 -10.43 -12.25 11.72
N VAL A 240 -9.99 -11.63 10.62
CA VAL A 240 -9.64 -12.32 9.37
C VAL A 240 -8.33 -13.09 9.58
N ARG A 241 -8.37 -14.42 9.42
CA ARG A 241 -7.22 -15.31 9.67
C ARG A 241 -6.81 -16.20 8.49
N PHE A 242 -7.52 -16.11 7.37
CA PHE A 242 -7.11 -16.79 6.13
C PHE A 242 -6.10 -15.90 5.36
N PRO A 243 -5.21 -16.51 4.56
CA PRO A 243 -4.26 -15.74 3.76
C PRO A 243 -4.97 -14.93 2.68
N ILE A 244 -4.46 -13.72 2.42
CA ILE A 244 -4.91 -12.88 1.30
C ILE A 244 -3.71 -12.48 0.46
N ASP A 245 -3.76 -12.77 -0.83
CA ASP A 245 -2.74 -12.36 -1.80
C ASP A 245 -3.18 -11.11 -2.59
N ALA A 246 -2.22 -10.45 -3.24
CA ALA A 246 -2.48 -9.42 -4.23
C ALA A 246 -2.00 -9.87 -5.61
N VAL A 247 -2.76 -9.55 -6.65
CA VAL A 247 -2.39 -9.80 -8.04
C VAL A 247 -2.39 -8.47 -8.78
N PHE A 248 -1.27 -8.10 -9.39
CA PHE A 248 -1.16 -6.96 -10.31
C PHE A 248 -1.05 -7.45 -11.74
N THR A 249 -1.69 -6.75 -12.66
CA THR A 249 -1.37 -6.83 -14.09
C THR A 249 -0.58 -5.58 -14.48
N TRP A 250 0.48 -5.77 -15.25
CA TRP A 250 1.30 -4.65 -15.72
C TRP A 250 2.00 -4.98 -17.04
N VAL A 251 2.18 -3.94 -17.84
CA VAL A 251 2.97 -3.99 -19.07
C VAL A 251 3.72 -2.66 -19.22
N ASP A 252 4.97 -2.73 -19.66
CA ASP A 252 5.67 -1.57 -20.22
C ASP A 252 5.35 -1.52 -21.71
N GLY A 253 4.58 -0.54 -22.15
CA GLY A 253 4.27 -0.42 -23.56
C GLY A 253 5.12 0.62 -24.31
N ASP A 254 6.11 1.20 -23.65
CA ASP A 254 7.24 1.86 -24.32
C ASP A 254 8.35 0.85 -24.70
N ASP A 255 8.30 -0.36 -24.14
CA ASP A 255 9.20 -1.47 -24.46
C ASP A 255 9.19 -1.79 -25.98
N PRO A 256 10.35 -1.76 -26.65
CA PRO A 256 10.44 -1.91 -28.11
C PRO A 256 10.01 -3.31 -28.59
N ASP A 257 10.37 -4.37 -27.86
CA ASP A 257 10.03 -5.75 -28.22
C ASP A 257 8.52 -5.99 -28.08
N TRP A 258 7.91 -5.37 -27.07
CA TRP A 258 6.47 -5.40 -26.89
C TRP A 258 5.73 -4.65 -28.01
N ARG A 259 6.20 -3.45 -28.36
CA ARG A 259 5.62 -2.62 -29.43
C ARG A 259 5.69 -3.32 -30.79
N GLU A 260 6.81 -3.97 -31.09
CA GLU A 260 6.98 -4.74 -32.32
C GLU A 260 5.95 -5.87 -32.40
N ARG A 261 5.84 -6.70 -31.34
CA ARG A 261 4.85 -7.80 -31.28
C ARG A 261 3.41 -7.29 -31.40
N LYS A 262 3.08 -6.17 -30.75
CA LYS A 262 1.75 -5.54 -30.84
C LYS A 262 1.46 -5.07 -32.25
N ASN A 263 2.38 -4.35 -32.88
CA ASN A 263 2.19 -3.82 -34.24
C ASN A 263 2.08 -4.95 -35.28
N ALA A 264 2.85 -6.03 -35.12
CA ALA A 264 2.74 -7.22 -35.95
C ALA A 264 1.36 -7.88 -35.80
N ALA A 265 0.89 -8.07 -34.56
CA ALA A 265 -0.43 -8.62 -34.28
C ALA A 265 -1.57 -7.74 -34.83
N LEU A 266 -1.48 -6.42 -34.66
CA LEU A 266 -2.44 -5.46 -35.23
C LEU A 266 -2.50 -5.55 -36.75
N THR A 267 -1.35 -5.67 -37.41
CA THR A 267 -1.24 -5.80 -38.87
C THR A 267 -1.90 -7.09 -39.35
N ALA A 268 -1.65 -8.20 -38.66
CA ALA A 268 -2.24 -9.50 -38.98
C ALA A 268 -3.76 -9.55 -38.75
N PHE A 269 -4.27 -8.84 -37.74
CA PHE A 269 -5.70 -8.84 -37.38
C PHE A 269 -6.57 -8.00 -38.35
N GLY A 270 -5.94 -7.03 -39.05
CA GLY A 270 -6.60 -6.12 -39.98
C GLY A 270 -7.21 -4.90 -39.27
N HIS A 271 -6.77 -3.71 -39.67
CA HIS A 271 -7.12 -2.41 -39.06
C HIS A 271 -8.63 -2.09 -39.00
N GLN A 272 -9.49 -2.79 -39.74
CA GLN A 272 -10.93 -2.55 -39.79
C GLN A 272 -11.75 -3.32 -38.73
N LYS A 273 -11.18 -4.32 -38.05
CA LYS A 273 -11.87 -5.13 -37.03
C LYS A 273 -11.62 -4.68 -35.60
N ILE A 274 -10.82 -3.63 -35.41
CA ILE A 274 -10.41 -3.16 -34.10
C ILE A 274 -11.19 -1.89 -33.81
N ASN A 275 -11.91 -1.88 -32.69
CA ASN A 275 -12.54 -0.66 -32.19
C ASN A 275 -11.42 0.41 -32.06
N THR A 276 -11.55 1.56 -32.70
CA THR A 276 -10.49 2.59 -32.83
C THR A 276 -9.94 3.09 -31.48
N ILE A 277 -10.64 2.79 -30.39
CA ILE A 277 -10.25 3.06 -28.99
C ILE A 277 -9.26 2.00 -28.44
N ALA A 278 -9.07 0.85 -29.10
CA ALA A 278 -8.23 -0.26 -28.64
C ALA A 278 -6.75 -0.16 -29.07
N THR A 279 -6.41 0.73 -30.01
CA THR A 279 -5.05 0.89 -30.56
C THR A 279 -4.19 1.96 -29.88
N ASN A 280 -4.70 2.68 -28.87
CA ASN A 280 -4.12 3.95 -28.45
C ASN A 280 -2.85 3.83 -27.60
N HIS A 281 -1.89 4.72 -27.89
CA HIS A 281 -0.54 4.79 -27.29
C HIS A 281 -0.51 5.25 -25.82
N SER A 282 -1.54 5.96 -25.36
CA SER A 282 -1.71 6.50 -24.00
C SER A 282 -1.86 5.44 -22.91
N ARG A 283 -2.43 4.26 -23.24
CA ARG A 283 -2.72 3.16 -22.30
C ARG A 283 -1.50 2.40 -21.80
N PHE A 284 -0.31 2.78 -22.25
CA PHE A 284 0.87 1.92 -22.28
C PHE A 284 2.16 2.63 -21.84
N ILE A 285 2.07 3.92 -21.48
CA ILE A 285 3.19 4.70 -20.95
C ILE A 285 3.35 4.33 -19.47
N SER A 286 4.49 3.74 -19.08
CA SER A 286 4.78 3.47 -17.68
C SER A 286 5.39 4.72 -17.01
N ARG A 287 4.73 5.26 -15.98
CA ARG A 287 5.14 6.46 -15.22
C ARG A 287 5.41 6.11 -13.75
N ASP A 288 6.06 4.96 -13.54
CA ASP A 288 6.34 4.39 -12.22
C ASP A 288 5.08 4.11 -11.36
N GLU A 289 3.86 4.08 -11.92
CA GLU A 289 2.62 3.83 -11.15
C GLU A 289 2.71 2.54 -10.35
N LEU A 290 3.13 1.44 -11.00
CA LEU A 290 3.32 0.14 -10.36
C LEU A 290 4.24 0.23 -9.14
N LYS A 291 5.36 0.96 -9.23
CA LYS A 291 6.30 1.13 -8.11
C LYS A 291 5.59 1.73 -6.90
N TYR A 292 4.79 2.77 -7.14
CA TYR A 292 4.06 3.45 -6.08
C TYR A 292 2.82 2.66 -5.62
N ALA A 293 2.20 1.86 -6.47
CA ALA A 293 1.13 0.94 -6.11
C ALA A 293 1.65 -0.16 -5.15
N LEU A 294 2.84 -0.73 -5.42
CA LEU A 294 3.51 -1.66 -4.51
C LEU A 294 3.91 -1.00 -3.19
N ARG A 295 4.45 0.23 -3.22
CA ARG A 295 4.69 1.01 -1.98
C ARG A 295 3.41 1.23 -1.18
N SER A 296 2.28 1.44 -1.85
CA SER A 296 0.98 1.64 -1.20
C SER A 296 0.54 0.40 -0.41
N ILE A 297 0.72 -0.81 -0.98
CA ILE A 297 0.41 -2.07 -0.30
C ILE A 297 1.31 -2.27 0.90
N VAL A 298 2.64 -2.15 0.72
CA VAL A 298 3.60 -2.34 1.81
C VAL A 298 3.34 -1.37 2.96
N SER A 299 2.94 -0.13 2.64
CA SER A 299 2.66 0.89 3.65
C SER A 299 1.33 0.67 4.37
N PHE A 300 0.28 0.25 3.65
CA PHE A 300 -1.10 0.41 4.11
C PHE A 300 -1.92 -0.87 4.16
N ALA A 301 -1.44 -1.96 3.58
CA ALA A 301 -2.04 -3.29 3.66
C ALA A 301 -0.96 -4.38 3.86
N PRO A 302 -0.11 -4.30 4.89
CA PRO A 302 0.98 -5.25 5.08
C PRO A 302 0.51 -6.63 5.55
N TRP A 303 -0.80 -6.83 5.74
CA TRP A 303 -1.42 -8.13 5.95
C TRP A 303 -1.57 -8.96 4.66
N ILE A 304 -1.31 -8.37 3.49
CA ILE A 304 -1.19 -9.13 2.24
C ILE A 304 0.00 -10.08 2.38
N ARG A 305 -0.27 -11.37 2.17
CA ARG A 305 0.70 -12.46 2.31
C ARG A 305 1.74 -12.43 1.19
N HIS A 306 1.28 -12.35 -0.05
CA HIS A 306 2.13 -12.44 -1.24
C HIS A 306 1.60 -11.57 -2.37
N ILE A 307 2.50 -11.03 -3.20
CA ILE A 307 2.18 -10.25 -4.38
C ILE A 307 2.59 -11.02 -5.63
N TYR A 308 1.65 -11.25 -6.55
CA TYR A 308 1.92 -11.77 -7.87
C TYR A 308 1.85 -10.63 -8.88
N LEU A 309 2.94 -10.39 -9.61
CA LEU A 309 3.02 -9.41 -10.67
C LEU A 309 2.94 -10.13 -12.02
N VAL A 310 1.78 -10.10 -12.66
CA VAL A 310 1.52 -10.69 -13.96
C VAL A 310 2.00 -9.74 -15.06
N THR A 311 2.95 -10.19 -15.88
CA THR A 311 3.56 -9.39 -16.95
C THR A 311 3.67 -10.14 -18.27
N ASP A 312 3.85 -9.38 -19.36
CA ASP A 312 4.13 -9.93 -20.69
C ASP A 312 5.62 -10.30 -20.88
N ASP A 313 6.15 -11.06 -19.93
CA ASP A 313 7.58 -11.41 -19.85
C ASP A 313 8.49 -10.18 -19.70
N GLN A 314 8.06 -9.24 -18.88
CA GLN A 314 8.76 -8.00 -18.59
C GLN A 314 9.13 -7.90 -17.12
N ILE A 315 10.25 -7.25 -16.82
CA ILE A 315 10.66 -6.88 -15.46
C ILE A 315 11.02 -5.38 -15.45
N PRO A 316 10.32 -4.54 -14.66
CA PRO A 316 10.67 -3.13 -14.53
C PRO A 316 12.13 -2.94 -14.08
N PRO A 317 12.87 -1.94 -14.60
CA PRO A 317 14.27 -1.69 -14.23
C PRO A 317 14.53 -1.52 -12.73
N TRP A 318 13.59 -0.91 -12.01
CA TRP A 318 13.70 -0.66 -10.56
C TRP A 318 13.34 -1.88 -9.70
N LEU A 319 12.70 -2.91 -10.25
CA LEU A 319 12.14 -4.03 -9.48
C LEU A 319 13.22 -5.07 -9.16
N ASP A 320 13.33 -5.39 -7.87
CA ASP A 320 14.01 -6.61 -7.41
C ASP A 320 13.03 -7.79 -7.47
N ALA A 321 13.05 -8.51 -8.59
CA ALA A 321 12.21 -9.69 -8.80
C ALA A 321 12.59 -10.89 -7.90
N SER A 322 13.68 -10.80 -7.13
CA SER A 322 14.10 -11.84 -6.18
C SER A 322 13.67 -11.54 -4.73
N ALA A 323 13.06 -10.39 -4.48
CA ALA A 323 12.62 -9.99 -3.16
C ALA A 323 11.53 -10.93 -2.62
N PRO A 324 11.61 -11.35 -1.34
CA PRO A 324 10.63 -12.25 -0.75
C PRO A 324 9.25 -11.60 -0.68
N GLY A 325 8.20 -12.41 -0.88
CA GLY A 325 6.81 -11.94 -0.87
C GLY A 325 6.33 -11.34 -2.20
N LEU A 326 7.15 -11.40 -3.26
CA LEU A 326 6.77 -11.04 -4.63
C LEU A 326 7.16 -12.13 -5.62
N THR A 327 6.31 -12.42 -6.59
CA THR A 327 6.62 -13.32 -7.72
C THR A 327 6.16 -12.69 -9.02
N VAL A 328 7.08 -12.60 -9.98
CA VAL A 328 6.74 -12.18 -11.35
C VAL A 328 6.25 -13.41 -12.11
N VAL A 329 5.01 -13.35 -12.59
CA VAL A 329 4.36 -14.42 -13.35
C VAL A 329 4.22 -13.96 -14.79
N SER A 330 4.66 -14.79 -15.73
CA SER A 330 4.51 -14.43 -17.15
C SER A 330 3.13 -14.77 -17.70
N HIS A 331 2.68 -14.04 -18.72
CA HIS A 331 1.49 -14.43 -19.50
C HIS A 331 1.61 -15.87 -20.04
N ARG A 332 2.80 -16.30 -20.48
CA ARG A 332 3.02 -17.69 -20.94
C ARG A 332 2.72 -18.73 -19.87
N GLU A 333 3.21 -18.50 -18.65
CA GLU A 333 2.95 -19.37 -17.51
C GLU A 333 1.46 -19.37 -17.14
N LEU A 334 0.84 -18.19 -17.18
CA LEU A 334 -0.57 -18.02 -16.80
C LEU A 334 -1.54 -18.65 -17.80
N PHE A 335 -1.28 -18.50 -19.10
CA PHE A 335 -2.19 -19.00 -20.15
C PHE A 335 -1.99 -20.48 -20.42
N GLY A 336 -0.75 -21.00 -20.35
CA GLY A 336 -0.44 -22.37 -20.79
C GLY A 336 -1.04 -22.64 -22.18
N ASP A 337 -1.84 -23.70 -22.29
CA ASP A 337 -2.54 -24.09 -23.52
C ASP A 337 -3.97 -23.53 -23.63
N THR A 338 -4.38 -22.65 -22.71
CA THR A 338 -5.78 -22.20 -22.52
C THR A 338 -6.06 -20.79 -23.04
N GLY A 339 -5.35 -20.37 -24.09
CA GLY A 339 -5.61 -19.13 -24.83
C GLY A 339 -4.57 -18.86 -25.90
N VAL A 340 -4.52 -17.63 -26.41
CA VAL A 340 -3.62 -17.26 -27.52
C VAL A 340 -2.69 -16.13 -27.11
N LEU A 341 -1.38 -16.35 -27.31
CA LEU A 341 -0.33 -15.35 -27.07
C LEU A 341 0.40 -14.98 -28.38
N PRO A 342 0.93 -13.74 -28.51
CA PRO A 342 0.82 -12.65 -27.54
C PRO A 342 -0.59 -12.08 -27.47
N THR A 343 -1.00 -11.65 -26.27
CA THR A 343 -2.27 -10.93 -26.07
C THR A 343 -2.01 -9.55 -25.49
N PHE A 344 -2.82 -8.59 -25.95
CA PHE A 344 -2.87 -7.20 -25.50
C PHE A 344 -4.26 -6.88 -24.93
N ASN A 345 -5.05 -7.92 -24.67
CA ASN A 345 -6.39 -7.84 -24.16
C ASN A 345 -6.39 -8.08 -22.65
N SER A 346 -6.68 -7.02 -21.88
CA SER A 346 -6.78 -7.15 -20.43
C SER A 346 -7.88 -8.14 -19.99
N HIS A 347 -9.00 -8.25 -20.71
CA HIS A 347 -10.04 -9.24 -20.38
C HIS A 347 -9.54 -10.68 -20.54
N ALA A 348 -8.74 -10.93 -21.59
CA ALA A 348 -8.11 -12.23 -21.80
C ALA A 348 -7.16 -12.56 -20.63
N ILE A 349 -6.27 -11.64 -20.25
CA ILE A 349 -5.32 -11.83 -19.14
C ILE A 349 -6.07 -12.03 -17.82
N GLU A 350 -7.05 -11.18 -17.56
CA GLU A 350 -7.90 -11.20 -16.36
C GLU A 350 -8.68 -12.52 -16.21
N SER A 351 -9.08 -13.15 -17.31
CA SER A 351 -9.81 -14.42 -17.30
C SER A 351 -9.00 -15.61 -16.76
N ARG A 352 -7.66 -15.50 -16.74
CA ARG A 352 -6.76 -16.58 -16.33
C ARG A 352 -6.14 -16.39 -14.94
N LEU A 353 -6.33 -15.25 -14.26
CA LEU A 353 -5.62 -14.91 -13.01
C LEU A 353 -5.73 -15.97 -11.90
N HIS A 354 -6.82 -16.72 -11.84
CA HIS A 354 -7.02 -17.76 -10.82
C HIS A 354 -6.12 -19.00 -11.01
N LEU A 355 -5.48 -19.13 -12.18
CA LEU A 355 -4.53 -20.20 -12.48
C LEU A 355 -3.14 -19.99 -11.89
N ILE A 356 -2.85 -18.81 -11.32
CA ILE A 356 -1.54 -18.53 -10.73
C ILE A 356 -1.19 -19.62 -9.69
N PRO A 357 -0.06 -20.32 -9.86
CA PRO A 357 0.39 -21.32 -8.90
C PRO A 357 0.60 -20.71 -7.51
N GLY A 358 0.09 -21.35 -6.46
CA GLY A 358 0.24 -20.90 -5.07
C GLY A 358 -0.70 -19.75 -4.64
N LEU A 359 -1.54 -19.22 -5.55
CA LEU A 359 -2.52 -18.19 -5.23
C LEU A 359 -3.52 -18.66 -4.15
N ALA A 360 -3.71 -17.84 -3.13
CA ALA A 360 -4.68 -18.06 -2.06
C ALA A 360 -6.13 -18.10 -2.58
N GLU A 361 -7.02 -18.74 -1.81
CA GLU A 361 -8.45 -18.72 -2.10
C GLU A 361 -9.01 -17.29 -2.14
N HIS A 362 -8.58 -16.44 -1.21
CA HIS A 362 -8.93 -15.02 -1.16
C HIS A 362 -7.77 -14.19 -1.68
N PHE A 363 -8.03 -13.36 -2.68
CA PHE A 363 -7.01 -12.46 -3.21
C PHE A 363 -7.63 -11.16 -3.72
N ILE A 364 -6.82 -10.13 -3.87
CA ILE A 364 -7.25 -8.83 -4.35
C ILE A 364 -6.55 -8.55 -5.68
N TYR A 365 -7.33 -8.31 -6.72
CA TYR A 365 -6.81 -7.90 -8.02
C TYR A 365 -6.66 -6.37 -8.08
N PHE A 366 -5.52 -5.94 -8.60
CA PHE A 366 -5.15 -4.55 -8.83
C PHE A 366 -4.73 -4.38 -10.31
N ASN A 367 -5.17 -3.29 -10.91
CA ASN A 367 -4.40 -2.68 -11.99
C ASN A 367 -3.24 -1.87 -11.39
N ASP A 368 -2.23 -1.54 -12.19
CA ASP A 368 -1.09 -0.72 -11.79
C ASP A 368 -1.44 0.73 -11.43
N ASP A 369 -2.59 1.22 -11.90
CA ASP A 369 -3.13 2.55 -11.60
C ASP A 369 -3.98 2.63 -10.31
N MET A 370 -4.10 1.52 -9.56
CA MET A 370 -4.87 1.43 -8.32
C MET A 370 -3.98 1.50 -7.08
N PHE A 371 -4.33 2.39 -6.15
CA PHE A 371 -3.52 2.63 -4.95
C PHE A 371 -4.34 2.50 -3.66
N ILE A 372 -3.74 1.94 -2.61
CA ILE A 372 -4.25 2.09 -1.24
C ILE A 372 -3.84 3.48 -0.73
N GLY A 373 -4.80 4.28 -0.24
CA GLY A 373 -4.57 5.68 0.14
C GLY A 373 -4.20 5.90 1.61
N ARG A 374 -4.54 4.94 2.49
CA ARG A 374 -4.30 5.01 3.94
C ARG A 374 -4.32 3.60 4.55
N PRO A 375 -3.77 3.39 5.77
CA PRO A 375 -3.84 2.10 6.43
C PRO A 375 -5.26 1.54 6.46
N ILE A 376 -5.41 0.29 6.02
CA ILE A 376 -6.70 -0.38 5.88
C ILE A 376 -6.59 -1.82 6.41
N ALA A 377 -7.64 -2.30 7.07
CA ALA A 377 -7.72 -3.67 7.57
C ALA A 377 -8.26 -4.63 6.50
N PRO A 378 -7.97 -5.95 6.56
CA PRO A 378 -8.51 -6.93 5.63
C PRO A 378 -10.05 -6.96 5.62
N THR A 379 -10.67 -6.56 6.74
CA THR A 379 -12.13 -6.41 6.89
C THR A 379 -12.77 -5.40 5.94
N ALA A 380 -11.98 -4.53 5.30
CA ALA A 380 -12.47 -3.67 4.22
C ALA A 380 -12.86 -4.46 2.95
N PHE A 381 -12.21 -5.61 2.72
CA PHE A 381 -12.36 -6.41 1.51
C PHE A 381 -13.06 -7.75 1.76
N PHE A 382 -12.82 -8.38 2.91
CA PHE A 382 -13.41 -9.67 3.26
C PHE A 382 -13.92 -9.68 4.69
N HIS A 383 -15.07 -10.30 4.95
CA HIS A 383 -15.45 -10.67 6.30
C HIS A 383 -14.60 -11.85 6.79
N ALA A 384 -14.45 -11.98 8.12
CA ALA A 384 -13.66 -13.04 8.74
C ALA A 384 -14.17 -14.47 8.44
N ASN A 385 -15.44 -14.60 8.02
CA ASN A 385 -16.02 -15.86 7.55
C ASN A 385 -15.78 -16.14 6.05
N GLY A 386 -14.98 -15.33 5.36
CA GLY A 386 -14.62 -15.52 3.95
C GLY A 386 -15.53 -14.82 2.93
N ILE A 387 -16.62 -14.17 3.35
CA ILE A 387 -17.51 -13.43 2.45
C ILE A 387 -16.79 -12.19 1.89
N ALA A 388 -16.70 -12.07 0.57
CA ALA A 388 -16.07 -10.94 -0.11
C ALA A 388 -16.98 -9.70 -0.13
N LYS A 389 -16.38 -8.51 -0.28
CA LYS A 389 -17.07 -7.24 -0.47
C LYS A 389 -16.81 -6.71 -1.87
N PHE A 390 -17.86 -6.30 -2.57
CA PHE A 390 -17.75 -5.64 -3.87
C PHE A 390 -18.33 -4.22 -3.81
N PHE A 391 -17.85 -3.33 -4.69
CA PHE A 391 -18.12 -1.90 -4.59
C PHE A 391 -18.84 -1.40 -5.84
N LEU A 392 -20.12 -1.09 -5.70
CA LEU A 392 -20.95 -0.63 -6.81
C LEU A 392 -20.69 0.82 -7.18
N SER A 393 -20.64 1.09 -8.48
CA SER A 393 -20.64 2.43 -9.05
C SER A 393 -22.07 2.93 -9.23
N SER A 394 -22.25 4.25 -9.23
CA SER A 394 -23.50 4.87 -9.66
C SER A 394 -23.69 4.80 -11.19
N ALA A 395 -22.63 4.48 -11.95
CA ALA A 395 -22.72 4.30 -13.39
C ALA A 395 -23.52 3.05 -13.75
N GLN A 396 -24.41 3.17 -14.73
CA GLN A 396 -25.27 2.09 -15.20
C GLN A 396 -24.68 1.36 -16.41
N LEU A 397 -25.12 0.12 -16.61
CA LEU A 397 -24.94 -0.64 -17.84
C LEU A 397 -26.05 -0.29 -18.83
N GLU A 398 -25.66 0.08 -20.04
CA GLU A 398 -26.60 0.40 -21.11
C GLU A 398 -27.47 -0.81 -21.49
N ALA A 399 -28.70 -0.57 -21.95
CA ALA A 399 -29.65 -1.60 -22.36
C ALA A 399 -29.23 -2.29 -23.68
N GLY A 400 -29.84 -3.44 -23.97
CA GLY A 400 -29.62 -4.20 -25.20
C GLY A 400 -28.41 -5.15 -25.21
N PRO A 401 -28.23 -5.93 -26.28
CA PRO A 401 -27.08 -6.82 -26.44
C PRO A 401 -25.78 -6.02 -26.66
N ALA A 402 -24.63 -6.69 -26.46
CA ALA A 402 -23.33 -6.12 -26.80
C ALA A 402 -23.19 -5.93 -28.31
N THR A 403 -22.50 -4.87 -28.71
CA THR A 403 -22.27 -4.51 -30.12
C THR A 403 -20.82 -4.08 -30.33
N ILE A 404 -20.37 -4.10 -31.59
CA ILE A 404 -19.03 -3.61 -31.98
C ILE A 404 -18.81 -2.12 -31.68
N TYR A 405 -19.89 -1.35 -31.52
CA TYR A 405 -19.86 0.09 -31.26
C TYR A 405 -19.77 0.43 -29.77
N ASP A 406 -20.00 -0.55 -28.90
CA ASP A 406 -19.86 -0.36 -27.46
C ASP A 406 -18.39 -0.14 -27.10
N ALA A 407 -18.14 0.72 -26.10
CA ALA A 407 -16.85 0.71 -25.43
C ALA A 407 -16.58 -0.71 -24.90
N PRO A 408 -15.36 -1.27 -24.99
CA PRO A 408 -15.11 -2.67 -24.65
C PRO A 408 -15.59 -3.10 -23.27
N VAL A 409 -15.46 -2.23 -22.25
CA VAL A 409 -15.95 -2.50 -20.89
C VAL A 409 -17.49 -2.55 -20.81
N THR A 410 -18.18 -1.77 -21.65
CA THR A 410 -19.63 -1.80 -21.75
C THR A 410 -20.10 -3.07 -22.48
N ALA A 411 -19.45 -3.46 -23.59
CA ALA A 411 -19.75 -4.70 -24.30
C ALA A 411 -19.63 -5.91 -23.34
N ALA A 412 -18.50 -6.02 -22.65
CA ALA A 412 -18.26 -7.09 -21.70
C ALA A 412 -19.26 -7.09 -20.52
N GLY A 413 -19.64 -5.92 -20.01
CA GLY A 413 -20.68 -5.80 -19.00
C GLY A 413 -22.07 -6.25 -19.49
N LYS A 414 -22.40 -6.02 -20.76
CA LYS A 414 -23.64 -6.52 -21.39
C LYS A 414 -23.61 -8.04 -21.55
N ASN A 415 -22.46 -8.63 -21.90
CA ASN A 415 -22.29 -10.09 -21.95
C ASN A 415 -22.43 -10.71 -20.55
N ASN A 416 -21.77 -10.12 -19.54
CA ASN A 416 -21.95 -10.56 -18.15
C ASN A 416 -23.42 -10.52 -17.72
N ARG A 417 -24.17 -9.47 -18.11
CA ARG A 417 -25.60 -9.36 -17.81
C ARG A 417 -26.40 -10.50 -18.42
N ARG A 418 -26.10 -10.91 -19.66
CA ARG A 418 -26.72 -12.06 -20.32
C ARG A 418 -26.53 -13.32 -19.48
N HIS A 419 -25.28 -13.66 -19.14
CA HIS A 419 -24.97 -14.87 -18.36
C HIS A 419 -25.61 -14.87 -16.97
N ILE A 420 -25.56 -13.73 -16.24
CA ILE A 420 -26.19 -13.62 -14.92
C ILE A 420 -27.72 -13.75 -15.01
N LEU A 421 -28.34 -13.19 -16.06
CA LEU A 421 -29.79 -13.31 -16.28
C LEU A 421 -30.19 -14.75 -16.58
N GLU A 422 -29.47 -15.43 -17.48
CA GLU A 422 -29.73 -16.82 -17.85
C GLU A 422 -29.57 -17.77 -16.67
N ARG A 423 -28.51 -17.59 -15.87
CA ARG A 423 -28.20 -18.50 -14.76
C ARG A 423 -29.07 -18.29 -13.52
N PHE A 424 -29.31 -17.03 -13.16
CA PHE A 424 -29.91 -16.69 -11.87
C PHE A 424 -31.28 -16.02 -11.98
N GLY A 425 -31.77 -15.74 -13.19
CA GLY A 425 -33.01 -15.00 -13.40
C GLY A 425 -32.96 -13.56 -12.90
N ARG A 426 -31.76 -12.97 -12.80
CA ARG A 426 -31.54 -11.61 -12.29
C ARG A 426 -30.77 -10.78 -13.32
N ALA A 427 -31.22 -9.56 -13.58
CA ALA A 427 -30.48 -8.62 -14.43
C ALA A 427 -29.58 -7.72 -13.58
N ILE A 428 -28.32 -7.56 -13.99
CA ILE A 428 -27.40 -6.57 -13.41
C ILE A 428 -27.55 -5.24 -14.15
N SER A 429 -27.47 -4.13 -13.42
CA SER A 429 -27.71 -2.79 -13.97
C SER A 429 -26.60 -1.78 -13.65
N GLN A 430 -25.74 -2.08 -12.67
CA GLN A 430 -24.70 -1.17 -12.22
C GLN A 430 -23.31 -1.69 -12.63
N LYS A 431 -22.39 -0.76 -12.87
CA LYS A 431 -20.97 -1.07 -13.00
C LYS A 431 -20.32 -1.16 -11.63
N MET A 432 -19.11 -1.68 -11.57
CA MET A 432 -18.27 -1.67 -10.37
C MET A 432 -17.45 -0.39 -10.30
N GLN A 433 -17.08 0.05 -9.10
CA GLN A 433 -16.07 1.11 -8.93
C GLN A 433 -14.72 0.61 -9.44
N HIS A 434 -13.86 1.52 -9.90
CA HIS A 434 -12.51 1.17 -10.31
C HIS A 434 -11.57 1.21 -9.10
N VAL A 435 -11.61 0.13 -8.33
CA VAL A 435 -10.93 -0.05 -7.04
C VAL A 435 -10.32 -1.45 -7.02
N PRO A 436 -9.40 -1.75 -6.09
CA PRO A 436 -8.91 -3.10 -5.90
C PRO A 436 -10.09 -4.08 -5.68
N TYR A 437 -10.11 -5.16 -6.45
CA TYR A 437 -11.24 -6.08 -6.53
C TYR A 437 -11.01 -7.30 -5.63
N PRO A 438 -11.84 -7.53 -4.59
CA PRO A 438 -11.74 -8.73 -3.76
C PRO A 438 -12.34 -9.92 -4.50
N LEU A 439 -11.53 -10.94 -4.75
CA LEU A 439 -11.87 -12.10 -5.55
C LEU A 439 -11.73 -13.39 -4.74
N GLN A 440 -12.42 -14.42 -5.22
CA GLN A 440 -12.35 -15.78 -4.70
C GLN A 440 -11.93 -16.72 -5.82
N LYS A 441 -10.84 -17.45 -5.62
CA LYS A 441 -10.27 -18.36 -6.62
C LYS A 441 -11.29 -19.42 -7.04
N SER A 442 -11.97 -20.03 -6.07
CA SER A 442 -13.02 -21.03 -6.34
C SER A 442 -14.17 -20.50 -7.19
N VAL A 443 -14.53 -19.22 -7.06
CA VAL A 443 -15.61 -18.61 -7.86
C VAL A 443 -15.18 -18.38 -9.30
N LEU A 444 -13.93 -17.95 -9.51
CA LEU A 444 -13.39 -17.79 -10.86
C LEU A 444 -13.31 -19.14 -11.57
N GLN A 445 -12.87 -20.18 -10.86
CA GLN A 445 -12.89 -21.56 -11.37
C GLN A 445 -14.31 -22.01 -11.73
N GLU A 446 -15.29 -21.77 -10.85
CA GLU A 446 -16.70 -22.15 -11.10
C GLU A 446 -17.28 -21.43 -12.34
N ILE A 447 -16.90 -20.17 -12.56
CA ILE A 447 -17.31 -19.42 -13.76
C ILE A 447 -16.71 -20.04 -15.01
N GLU A 448 -15.41 -20.40 -14.99
CA GLU A 448 -14.77 -21.11 -16.11
C GLU A 448 -15.39 -22.48 -16.34
N ASP A 449 -15.65 -23.27 -15.30
CA ASP A 449 -16.26 -24.59 -15.43
C ASP A 449 -17.69 -24.50 -16.00
N THR A 450 -18.41 -23.40 -15.72
CA THR A 450 -19.79 -23.19 -16.18
C THR A 450 -19.87 -22.60 -17.59
N TYR A 451 -18.96 -21.68 -17.94
CA TYR A 451 -18.92 -20.98 -19.23
C TYR A 451 -17.58 -21.16 -19.93
N SER A 452 -17.10 -22.41 -19.99
CA SER A 452 -15.75 -22.70 -20.47
C SER A 452 -15.52 -22.18 -21.89
N GLU A 453 -16.53 -22.30 -22.77
CA GLU A 453 -16.47 -21.79 -24.14
C GLU A 453 -16.28 -20.27 -24.17
N ASP A 454 -17.14 -19.49 -23.51
CA ASP A 454 -17.03 -18.02 -23.48
C ASP A 454 -15.74 -17.52 -22.80
N VAL A 455 -15.30 -18.21 -21.73
CA VAL A 455 -14.06 -17.87 -21.01
C VAL A 455 -12.83 -18.15 -21.87
N LEU A 456 -12.74 -19.34 -22.50
CA LEU A 456 -11.63 -19.67 -23.40
C LEU A 456 -11.67 -18.83 -24.68
N GLN A 457 -12.87 -18.46 -25.17
CA GLN A 457 -13.01 -17.54 -26.28
C GLN A 457 -12.47 -16.15 -25.91
N THR A 458 -12.82 -15.62 -24.73
CA THR A 458 -12.24 -14.38 -24.20
C THR A 458 -10.72 -14.47 -24.12
N ALA A 459 -10.17 -15.57 -23.61
CA ALA A 459 -8.74 -15.83 -23.53
C ALA A 459 -8.04 -15.97 -24.91
N SER A 460 -8.80 -16.28 -25.97
CA SER A 460 -8.27 -16.41 -27.33
C SER A 460 -8.15 -15.07 -28.07
N HIS A 461 -8.80 -14.01 -27.60
CA HIS A 461 -8.79 -12.72 -28.27
C HIS A 461 -7.52 -11.91 -27.97
N PRO A 462 -6.66 -11.61 -28.97
CA PRO A 462 -5.43 -10.83 -28.76
C PRO A 462 -5.69 -9.35 -28.44
N PHE A 463 -6.85 -8.82 -28.84
CA PHE A 463 -7.29 -7.45 -28.56
C PHE A 463 -8.71 -7.50 -28.00
N ARG A 464 -9.11 -6.45 -27.26
CA ARG A 464 -10.46 -6.37 -26.68
C ARG A 464 -11.53 -6.60 -27.74
N HIS A 465 -12.40 -7.58 -27.50
CA HIS A 465 -13.43 -8.02 -28.41
C HIS A 465 -14.83 -7.76 -27.83
N PRO A 466 -15.86 -7.47 -28.65
CA PRO A 466 -17.23 -7.25 -28.15
C PRO A 466 -17.86 -8.45 -27.46
N GLU A 467 -17.33 -9.65 -27.68
CA GLU A 467 -17.78 -10.91 -27.05
C GLU A 467 -17.02 -11.23 -25.76
N ASP A 468 -16.02 -10.43 -25.38
CA ASP A 468 -15.26 -10.65 -24.15
C ASP A 468 -16.15 -10.62 -22.90
N LEU A 469 -15.71 -11.35 -21.87
CA LEU A 469 -16.21 -11.23 -20.51
C LEU A 469 -15.29 -10.37 -19.64
N SER A 470 -15.87 -9.51 -18.80
CA SER A 470 -15.12 -8.77 -17.76
C SER A 470 -15.26 -9.50 -16.44
N ILE A 471 -14.43 -10.53 -16.25
CA ILE A 471 -14.63 -11.51 -15.17
C ILE A 471 -14.29 -10.92 -13.79
N PRO A 472 -13.05 -10.47 -13.52
CA PRO A 472 -12.68 -9.96 -12.20
C PRO A 472 -13.32 -8.63 -11.85
N SER A 473 -13.49 -7.75 -12.84
CA SER A 473 -14.01 -6.39 -12.63
C SER A 473 -15.54 -6.31 -12.63
N SER A 474 -16.26 -7.40 -12.91
CA SER A 474 -17.74 -7.40 -12.92
C SER A 474 -18.39 -8.77 -12.66
N LEU A 475 -18.16 -9.79 -13.50
CA LEU A 475 -18.93 -11.04 -13.47
C LEU A 475 -18.82 -11.77 -12.13
N GLN A 476 -17.60 -11.91 -11.61
CA GLN A 476 -17.31 -12.62 -10.36
C GLN A 476 -18.07 -12.02 -9.18
N HIS A 477 -18.15 -10.69 -9.07
CA HIS A 477 -18.79 -10.04 -7.94
C HIS A 477 -20.30 -10.33 -7.88
N TYR A 478 -20.98 -10.28 -9.03
CA TYR A 478 -22.40 -10.62 -9.11
C TYR A 478 -22.65 -12.12 -8.92
N TRP A 479 -21.78 -12.96 -9.47
CA TRP A 479 -21.82 -14.40 -9.26
C TRP A 479 -21.71 -14.77 -7.78
N SER A 480 -20.70 -14.23 -7.08
CA SER A 480 -20.51 -14.43 -5.65
C SER A 480 -21.68 -13.89 -4.84
N TYR A 481 -22.26 -12.74 -5.20
CA TYR A 481 -23.43 -12.21 -4.50
C TYR A 481 -24.64 -13.15 -4.61
N LEU A 482 -24.95 -13.60 -5.83
CA LEU A 482 -26.12 -14.45 -6.10
C LEU A 482 -25.96 -15.88 -5.59
N THR A 483 -24.73 -16.28 -5.24
CA THR A 483 -24.40 -17.57 -4.61
C THR A 483 -24.09 -17.44 -3.12
N GLY A 484 -24.33 -16.27 -2.49
CA GLY A 484 -24.18 -16.09 -1.03
C GLY A 484 -22.73 -15.96 -0.53
N ARG A 485 -21.77 -15.71 -1.42
CA ARG A 485 -20.33 -15.63 -1.14
C ARG A 485 -19.77 -14.20 -1.14
N ALA A 486 -20.56 -13.21 -1.53
CA ALA A 486 -20.18 -11.80 -1.44
C ALA A 486 -21.36 -10.91 -1.02
N VAL A 487 -21.05 -9.72 -0.51
CA VAL A 487 -22.02 -8.68 -0.15
C VAL A 487 -21.57 -7.31 -0.68
N PRO A 488 -22.50 -6.37 -0.94
CA PRO A 488 -22.13 -4.99 -1.25
C PRO A 488 -21.35 -4.37 -0.07
N GLY A 489 -20.22 -3.76 -0.38
CA GLY A 489 -19.41 -3.00 0.56
C GLY A 489 -19.42 -1.51 0.26
N GLN A 490 -18.79 -0.74 1.15
CA GLN A 490 -18.47 0.66 0.91
C GLN A 490 -16.98 0.87 1.14
N ILE A 491 -16.37 1.63 0.22
CA ILE A 491 -14.96 2.02 0.33
C ILE A 491 -14.85 3.48 -0.08
N LYS A 492 -14.06 4.27 0.66
CA LYS A 492 -13.91 5.68 0.36
C LYS A 492 -12.90 5.86 -0.77
N TYR A 493 -13.44 6.17 -1.95
CA TYR A 493 -12.70 6.14 -3.20
C TYR A 493 -12.61 7.50 -3.88
N THR A 494 -11.59 7.70 -4.72
CA THR A 494 -11.50 8.80 -5.68
C THR A 494 -10.91 8.31 -7.00
N TYR A 495 -11.59 8.60 -8.10
CA TYR A 495 -11.07 8.43 -9.46
C TYR A 495 -10.52 9.77 -9.95
N ALA A 496 -9.25 9.79 -10.35
CA ALA A 496 -8.63 10.94 -10.96
C ALA A 496 -8.24 10.60 -12.40
N ASP A 497 -8.90 11.25 -13.35
CA ASP A 497 -8.60 11.16 -14.77
C ASP A 497 -7.50 12.17 -15.12
N LEU A 498 -6.30 11.71 -15.46
CA LEU A 498 -5.12 12.56 -15.65
C LEU A 498 -5.30 13.61 -16.74
N ALA A 499 -6.16 13.32 -17.72
CA ALA A 499 -6.47 14.23 -18.80
C ALA A 499 -7.54 15.30 -18.42
N HIS A 500 -8.15 15.20 -17.24
CA HIS A 500 -9.20 16.11 -16.80
C HIS A 500 -8.64 17.38 -16.11
N PRO A 501 -9.10 18.61 -16.46
CA PRO A 501 -8.55 19.86 -15.90
C PRO A 501 -8.62 20.00 -14.37
N SER A 502 -9.60 19.35 -13.73
CA SER A 502 -9.74 19.37 -12.26
C SER A 502 -8.75 18.46 -11.50
N THR A 503 -8.02 17.59 -12.18
CA THR A 503 -7.18 16.56 -11.56
C THR A 503 -6.08 17.09 -10.65
N PRO A 504 -5.34 18.17 -10.98
CA PRO A 504 -4.39 18.79 -10.06
C PRO A 504 -5.01 19.13 -8.70
N VAL A 505 -6.25 19.63 -8.70
CA VAL A 505 -6.98 19.98 -7.48
C VAL A 505 -7.29 18.72 -6.67
N GLN A 506 -7.75 17.67 -7.34
CA GLN A 506 -8.08 16.39 -6.71
C GLN A 506 -6.85 15.77 -6.03
N LEU A 507 -5.72 15.69 -6.74
CA LEU A 507 -4.46 15.18 -6.21
C LEU A 507 -3.95 15.99 -5.02
N ALA A 508 -4.04 17.32 -5.09
CA ALA A 508 -3.60 18.16 -3.99
C ALA A 508 -4.51 18.01 -2.75
N PHE A 509 -5.82 17.80 -2.93
CA PHE A 509 -6.72 17.43 -1.84
C PHE A 509 -6.43 16.04 -1.26
N LEU A 510 -6.15 15.06 -2.13
CA LEU A 510 -5.73 13.73 -1.71
C LEU A 510 -4.46 13.82 -0.86
N LEU A 511 -3.44 14.53 -1.32
CA LEU A 511 -2.18 14.69 -0.60
C LEU A 511 -2.35 15.43 0.74
N ALA A 512 -3.16 16.49 0.77
CA ALA A 512 -3.38 17.28 1.98
C ALA A 512 -4.23 16.56 3.04
N ARG A 513 -5.14 15.67 2.61
CA ARG A 513 -6.13 15.04 3.51
C ARG A 513 -5.88 13.57 3.79
N ARG A 514 -5.23 12.85 2.86
CA ARG A 514 -4.98 11.39 2.92
C ARG A 514 -6.21 10.60 3.42
N HIS A 515 -7.36 11.00 2.89
CA HIS A 515 -8.66 10.69 3.48
C HIS A 515 -9.40 9.55 2.77
N CYS A 516 -8.88 9.06 1.65
CA CYS A 516 -9.48 7.98 0.87
C CYS A 516 -8.80 6.66 1.25
N ASP A 517 -9.61 5.60 1.29
CA ASP A 517 -9.15 4.22 1.44
C ASP A 517 -8.34 3.79 0.22
N VAL A 518 -8.85 4.14 -0.96
CA VAL A 518 -8.26 3.82 -2.25
C VAL A 518 -8.44 4.99 -3.23
N PHE A 519 -7.57 5.07 -4.23
CA PHE A 519 -7.76 5.98 -5.35
C PHE A 519 -7.15 5.37 -6.61
N CYS A 520 -7.60 5.85 -7.77
CA CYS A 520 -7.09 5.44 -9.07
C CYS A 520 -6.65 6.66 -9.88
N LEU A 521 -5.53 6.53 -10.60
CA LEU A 521 -4.95 7.54 -11.47
C LEU A 521 -4.95 7.03 -12.92
N ASN A 522 -6.07 7.16 -13.63
CA ASN A 522 -6.18 6.62 -14.98
C ASN A 522 -5.92 7.70 -16.03
N ASP A 523 -5.32 7.33 -17.15
CA ASP A 523 -5.18 8.18 -18.34
C ASP A 523 -6.33 7.86 -19.31
N THR A 524 -7.31 8.75 -19.42
CA THR A 524 -8.34 8.63 -20.47
C THR A 524 -8.02 9.55 -21.64
N ASP A 525 -8.33 9.10 -22.85
CA ASP A 525 -7.97 9.71 -24.14
C ASP A 525 -8.57 11.12 -24.42
N SER A 526 -9.14 11.79 -23.41
CA SER A 526 -9.65 13.15 -23.57
C SER A 526 -8.51 14.17 -23.49
N ALA A 527 -7.70 14.26 -24.56
CA ALA A 527 -6.51 15.12 -24.70
C ALA A 527 -6.77 16.63 -24.52
N THR A 528 -7.15 17.07 -23.31
CA THR A 528 -7.23 18.48 -22.93
C THR A 528 -5.97 18.97 -22.23
N VAL A 529 -5.11 18.05 -21.76
CA VAL A 529 -3.85 18.32 -21.06
C VAL A 529 -2.69 17.62 -21.78
N ALA A 530 -1.58 18.34 -21.98
CA ALA A 530 -0.40 17.79 -22.66
C ALA A 530 0.28 16.70 -21.82
N LEU A 531 0.84 15.66 -22.48
CA LEU A 531 1.46 14.50 -21.81
C LEU A 531 2.53 14.90 -20.77
N GLY A 532 3.41 15.84 -21.10
CA GLY A 532 4.45 16.31 -20.15
C GLY A 532 3.89 17.02 -18.91
N GLU A 533 2.68 17.60 -18.98
CA GLU A 533 2.01 18.16 -17.79
C GLU A 533 1.44 17.07 -16.89
N GLN A 534 0.97 15.96 -17.47
CA GLN A 534 0.50 14.80 -16.71
C GLN A 534 1.66 14.13 -15.98
N GLU A 535 2.78 13.91 -16.68
CA GLU A 535 4.01 13.33 -16.11
C GLU A 535 4.52 14.17 -14.92
N ALA A 536 4.69 15.47 -15.11
CA ALA A 536 5.11 16.38 -14.03
C ALA A 536 4.12 16.40 -12.84
N MET A 537 2.83 16.14 -13.09
CA MET A 537 1.82 16.03 -12.05
C MET A 537 2.02 14.76 -11.21
N MET A 538 2.30 13.63 -11.86
CA MET A 538 2.54 12.33 -11.22
C MET A 538 3.87 12.32 -10.46
N GLU A 539 4.95 12.80 -11.08
CA GLU A 539 6.25 13.01 -10.42
C GLU A 539 6.14 13.97 -9.22
N GLY A 540 5.22 14.92 -9.29
CA GLY A 540 4.91 15.81 -8.17
C GLY A 540 4.12 15.11 -7.05
N PHE A 541 3.21 14.19 -7.38
CA PHE A 541 2.25 13.62 -6.45
C PHE A 541 2.72 12.32 -5.80
N LEU A 542 3.09 11.31 -6.59
CA LEU A 542 3.35 9.95 -6.12
C LEU A 542 4.53 9.88 -5.12
N PRO A 543 5.69 10.54 -5.35
CA PRO A 543 6.78 10.52 -4.38
C PRO A 543 6.43 11.23 -3.07
N GLN A 544 5.48 12.17 -3.06
CA GLN A 544 5.00 12.80 -1.82
C GLN A 544 3.97 11.93 -1.10
N TYR A 545 3.12 11.23 -1.86
CA TYR A 545 2.08 10.40 -1.29
C TYR A 545 2.66 9.11 -0.70
N PHE A 546 3.61 8.49 -1.39
CA PHE A 546 4.26 7.24 -1.02
C PHE A 546 5.80 7.41 -0.97
N PRO A 547 6.31 8.21 -0.01
CA PRO A 547 7.71 8.60 -0.01
C PRO A 547 8.66 7.49 0.45
N PHE A 548 8.17 6.54 1.25
CA PHE A 548 8.97 5.44 1.77
C PHE A 548 9.10 4.33 0.73
N ARG A 549 10.30 3.78 0.61
CA ARG A 549 10.63 2.70 -0.32
C ARG A 549 10.02 1.38 0.13
N SER A 550 9.64 0.55 -0.84
CA SER A 550 9.25 -0.83 -0.60
C SER A 550 10.47 -1.77 -0.63
N PRO A 551 10.38 -2.97 -0.02
CA PRO A 551 11.42 -4.00 -0.12
C PRO A 551 11.68 -4.53 -1.54
N PHE A 552 10.79 -4.23 -2.49
CA PHE A 552 10.88 -4.71 -3.87
C PHE A 552 11.71 -3.80 -4.77
N GLU A 553 12.27 -2.72 -4.24
CA GLU A 553 13.04 -1.76 -5.04
C GLU A 553 14.54 -1.97 -4.90
N LEU A 554 15.21 -2.07 -6.05
CA LEU A 554 16.68 -2.06 -6.11
C LEU A 554 17.27 -0.72 -5.68
N PRO A 555 18.53 -0.68 -5.20
CA PRO A 555 19.26 0.57 -5.01
C PRO A 555 19.17 1.51 -6.23
N ASP A 556 19.10 2.82 -6.01
CA ASP A 556 18.79 3.80 -7.07
C ASP A 556 19.85 3.81 -8.18
N ASP A 557 21.11 3.56 -7.84
CA ASP A 557 22.23 3.42 -8.77
C ASP A 557 22.09 2.17 -9.65
N VAL A 558 21.65 1.05 -9.07
CA VAL A 558 21.40 -0.19 -9.82
C VAL A 558 20.16 -0.05 -10.71
N ALA A 559 19.09 0.57 -10.20
CA ALA A 559 17.89 0.85 -10.98
C ALA A 559 18.20 1.78 -12.16
N ALA A 560 19.04 2.80 -11.97
CA ALA A 560 19.48 3.70 -13.03
C ALA A 560 20.30 2.97 -14.11
N ALA A 561 21.24 2.11 -13.71
CA ALA A 561 21.99 1.29 -14.67
C ALA A 561 21.09 0.31 -15.45
N ARG A 562 20.08 -0.29 -14.79
CA ARG A 562 19.11 -1.16 -15.46
C ARG A 562 18.15 -0.41 -16.39
N ALA A 563 17.94 0.89 -16.19
CA ALA A 563 17.05 1.70 -17.01
C ALA A 563 17.58 1.93 -18.45
N GLU A 564 18.83 1.57 -18.72
CA GLU A 564 19.39 1.54 -20.08
C GLU A 564 18.88 0.36 -20.92
N PHE A 565 18.22 -0.62 -20.30
CA PHE A 565 17.68 -1.82 -20.93
C PHE A 565 16.15 -1.82 -20.89
N SER A 566 15.52 -2.43 -21.89
CA SER A 566 14.08 -2.64 -21.89
C SER A 566 13.64 -3.66 -20.82
N ALA A 567 12.37 -3.60 -20.43
CA ALA A 567 11.82 -4.52 -19.45
C ALA A 567 11.88 -5.99 -19.92
N THR A 568 11.74 -6.22 -21.23
CA THR A 568 11.87 -7.55 -21.87
C THR A 568 13.31 -8.05 -21.85
N GLU A 569 14.30 -7.20 -22.15
CA GLU A 569 15.72 -7.58 -22.08
C GLU A 569 16.12 -8.00 -20.67
N LEU A 570 15.70 -7.24 -19.66
CA LEU A 570 15.93 -7.56 -18.26
C LEU A 570 15.31 -8.91 -17.85
N ALA A 571 14.09 -9.18 -18.32
CA ALA A 571 13.41 -10.45 -18.07
C ALA A 571 14.13 -11.64 -18.73
N ARG A 572 14.64 -11.49 -19.96
CA ARG A 572 15.42 -12.52 -20.65
C ARG A 572 16.74 -12.80 -19.94
N ALA A 573 17.46 -11.76 -19.54
CA ALA A 573 18.73 -11.89 -18.80
C ALA A 573 18.53 -12.66 -17.48
N GLY A 574 17.46 -12.36 -16.74
CA GLY A 574 17.12 -13.07 -15.49
C GLY A 574 16.83 -14.56 -15.67
N ARG A 575 16.15 -14.96 -16.76
CA ARG A 575 15.84 -16.37 -17.05
C ARG A 575 17.04 -17.18 -17.51
N ALA A 576 17.98 -16.55 -18.21
CA ALA A 576 19.17 -17.21 -18.73
C ALA A 576 20.21 -17.56 -17.64
N GLY A 577 19.94 -17.22 -16.37
CA GLY A 577 20.91 -17.38 -15.27
C GLY A 577 22.18 -16.55 -15.45
N GLN A 578 22.20 -15.64 -16.44
CA GLN A 578 23.27 -14.68 -16.60
C GLN A 578 23.23 -13.73 -15.41
N PRO A 579 24.38 -13.35 -14.81
CA PRO A 579 24.39 -12.31 -13.82
C PRO A 579 23.75 -11.09 -14.47
N VAL A 580 22.57 -10.71 -13.99
CA VAL A 580 21.93 -9.45 -14.36
C VAL A 580 22.99 -8.38 -14.14
N LEU A 581 23.50 -7.84 -15.25
CA LEU A 581 24.63 -6.91 -15.31
C LEU A 581 24.43 -5.77 -14.29
N PRO A 582 25.47 -5.33 -13.59
CA PRO A 582 26.29 -6.09 -12.66
C PRO A 582 25.82 -5.90 -11.21
N ARG A 583 25.48 -7.03 -10.56
CA ARG A 583 25.41 -7.17 -9.08
C ARG A 583 26.70 -6.76 -8.34
N GLN A 584 27.81 -6.53 -9.05
CA GLN A 584 29.13 -6.20 -8.49
C GLN A 584 29.21 -4.76 -7.92
N LEU A 585 28.38 -3.81 -8.36
CA LEU A 585 28.34 -2.45 -7.78
C LEU A 585 27.64 -2.41 -6.41
N ALA A 586 26.61 -3.24 -6.21
CA ALA A 586 25.91 -3.34 -4.93
C ALA A 586 26.80 -3.95 -3.82
N ALA A 587 27.68 -4.90 -4.17
CA ALA A 587 28.64 -5.47 -3.23
C ALA A 587 29.75 -4.46 -2.85
N ALA A 588 30.26 -3.69 -3.81
CA ALA A 588 31.26 -2.65 -3.54
C ALA A 588 30.71 -1.51 -2.66
N ALA A 589 29.45 -1.13 -2.84
CA ALA A 589 28.78 -0.11 -2.01
C ALA A 589 28.42 -0.61 -0.59
N ALA A 590 28.26 -1.93 -0.41
CA ALA A 590 28.07 -2.54 0.90
C ALA A 590 29.39 -2.65 1.68
N GLU A 591 30.51 -2.92 1.00
CA GLU A 591 31.84 -2.97 1.62
C GLU A 591 32.38 -1.58 2.00
N THR A 592 31.97 -0.51 1.32
CA THR A 592 32.36 0.86 1.74
C THR A 592 31.61 1.36 2.98
N ARG A 593 30.55 0.66 3.42
CA ARG A 593 29.74 1.03 4.61
C ARG A 593 30.14 0.28 5.88
N SER A 594 31.01 -0.73 5.80
CA SER A 594 31.45 -1.52 6.96
C SER A 594 32.79 -1.09 7.57
N ALA A 595 33.45 -0.07 7.01
CA ALA A 595 34.70 0.45 7.57
C ALA A 595 34.43 1.40 8.76
N THR A 596 34.19 0.82 9.93
CA THR A 596 34.44 1.49 11.22
C THR A 596 35.94 1.80 11.34
N PRO A 597 36.36 3.00 11.77
CA PRO A 597 37.76 3.28 12.03
C PRO A 597 38.16 2.55 13.32
N SER A 598 38.91 1.46 13.17
CA SER A 598 39.59 0.81 14.28
C SER A 598 40.70 1.73 14.79
N THR A 599 40.57 2.10 16.05
CA THR A 599 41.57 2.73 16.91
C THR A 599 42.90 1.99 16.83
N VAL A 600 43.97 2.70 16.48
CA VAL A 600 45.35 2.28 16.77
C VAL A 600 45.92 3.26 17.77
N ASP A 601 45.99 2.77 19.00
CA ASP A 601 46.80 3.30 20.10
C ASP A 601 48.14 2.57 20.00
N GLU A 602 49.25 3.31 19.78
CA GLU A 602 50.57 2.84 20.19
C GLU A 602 51.55 4.03 20.33
N SER A 603 52.18 4.07 21.49
CA SER A 603 53.07 5.11 22.03
C SER A 603 54.48 5.10 21.39
N PRO A 604 55.31 6.15 21.60
CA PRO A 604 56.55 6.36 20.84
C PRO A 604 57.77 5.69 21.49
N GLY A 605 58.59 5.01 20.68
CA GLY A 605 59.87 4.42 21.06
C GLY A 605 60.99 4.81 20.10
N ARG A 606 62.04 5.41 20.66
CA ARG A 606 63.29 5.89 20.05
C ARG A 606 64.01 4.83 19.20
N GLY A 607 64.77 5.26 18.19
CA GLY A 607 65.78 4.39 17.56
C GLY A 607 66.41 4.93 16.28
N GLU A 608 67.54 5.59 16.45
CA GLU A 608 68.53 6.07 15.48
C GLU A 608 68.95 5.16 14.31
N THR A 609 69.45 5.84 13.26
CA THR A 609 70.52 5.47 12.31
C THR A 609 70.21 4.65 11.05
N GLY A 610 70.68 5.16 9.90
CA GLY A 610 71.35 4.31 8.91
C GLY A 610 70.94 4.41 7.43
N SER A 611 71.42 5.44 6.74
CA SER A 611 72.22 5.34 5.49
C SER A 611 71.63 4.82 4.16
N ARG A 612 71.99 5.58 3.09
CA ARG A 612 72.12 5.27 1.63
C ARG A 612 70.84 5.24 0.77
N ARG A 613 70.61 6.21 -0.12
CA ARG A 613 71.24 6.53 -1.44
C ARG A 613 71.12 5.43 -2.50
N GLN A 614 70.29 5.67 -3.50
CA GLN A 614 70.49 5.65 -4.98
C GLN A 614 69.22 5.09 -5.67
N LYS A 615 68.48 5.86 -6.49
CA LYS A 615 68.70 6.40 -7.85
C LYS A 615 68.39 5.38 -8.96
N GLN A 616 67.77 5.91 -10.03
CA GLN A 616 67.62 5.43 -11.42
C GLN A 616 66.38 4.57 -11.69
N GLU A 617 65.41 4.96 -12.53
CA GLU A 617 65.35 5.42 -13.95
C GLU A 617 64.42 4.39 -14.66
N SER A 618 63.19 4.76 -15.02
CA SER A 618 62.75 5.39 -16.27
C SER A 618 62.58 4.41 -17.45
N ALA A 619 61.32 4.23 -17.87
CA ALA A 619 60.84 4.30 -19.25
C ALA A 619 59.31 4.46 -19.23
#